data_AF-A0A819VUI8-F1
#
_entry.id   AF-A0A819VUI8-F1
#
_cell.length_a   1.000
_cell.length_b   1.000
_cell.length_c   1.000
_cell.angle_alpha   90.00
_cell.angle_beta   90.00
_cell.angle_gamma   90.00
#
_symmetry.space_group_name_H-M   'P 1'
#
loop_
_entity.id
_entity.type
_entity.pdbx_description
1 polymer ?
#
loop_
_entity_poly.entity_id
_entity_poly.type
_entity_poly.pdbx_seq_one_letter_code
_entity_poly.pdbx_strand_id
1 'polypeptide(L)'
;MSVFLSTLRKQLCTINCKTLFLDSTQRQHRWFDVSRTLSKSSTELRRSMHRVETIPVDSRVLNGDIHILTPDGVLQAHYGPFDRAEICREYNIGPRDLRKLDPDLRINVPAISVRHGKFILFSFRRHRAVVQPHRSVFFVPSIEKIPFEPFGIKNVAEWEKITHAYRRNVRYIHQVYNQRYITESTKSLSHMPFELQIMEIIGESIAYGLKLKTQDILMEFETIRQNSYARISIDSLRELGFIKSKVDRHHRNADLAHQAWLDLLSYDQNMMGLYLTENRQSDSSDLSDVELILESCAKQIAEICRLVYDLKDSVQTVESTTGFMLDAVRNHLLAFEIRINIITMGFGIGAFITAIYGMNLYSGMEEHPRALLYVAAISSCFAITSIVVGTYRLFKYRRVKLHRPNQNTLSL
;
A
#
# COMPACT_ATOMS: atom_id res chain seq x y z
N MET A 1 -8.71 -64.62 14.07
CA MET A 1 -8.46 -63.19 13.74
C MET A 1 -7.51 -62.48 14.72
N SER A 2 -6.67 -63.20 15.48
CA SER A 2 -5.63 -62.59 16.36
C SER A 2 -4.19 -63.06 16.10
N VAL A 3 -3.96 -63.87 15.06
CA VAL A 3 -2.61 -64.35 14.66
C VAL A 3 -2.10 -63.66 13.39
N PHE A 4 -2.96 -62.96 12.64
CA PHE A 4 -2.56 -62.24 11.41
C PHE A 4 -2.09 -60.79 11.66
N LEU A 5 -2.40 -60.23 12.84
CA LEU A 5 -2.04 -58.85 13.21
C LEU A 5 -0.66 -58.72 13.89
N SER A 6 -0.05 -59.83 14.35
CA SER A 6 1.27 -59.81 14.99
C SER A 6 2.43 -59.98 13.99
N THR A 7 2.19 -60.53 12.81
CA THR A 7 3.20 -60.74 11.76
C THR A 7 3.41 -59.49 10.89
N LEU A 8 2.37 -58.65 10.72
CA LEU A 8 2.45 -57.39 9.97
C LEU A 8 3.20 -56.27 10.72
N ARG A 9 3.30 -56.34 12.05
CA ARG A 9 4.00 -55.32 12.85
C ARG A 9 5.51 -55.55 12.95
N LYS A 10 6.02 -56.73 12.59
CA LYS A 10 7.46 -57.07 12.61
C LYS A 10 8.15 -57.03 11.25
N GLN A 11 7.42 -56.98 10.12
CA GLN A 11 8.02 -56.79 8.79
C GLN A 11 8.16 -55.33 8.33
N LEU A 12 7.54 -54.38 9.02
CA LEU A 12 7.66 -52.93 8.72
C LEU A 12 8.83 -52.24 9.45
N CYS A 13 9.62 -52.96 10.25
CA CYS A 13 10.68 -52.38 11.09
C CYS A 13 12.12 -52.73 10.65
N THR A 14 12.29 -53.41 9.52
CA THR A 14 13.62 -53.74 8.97
C THR A 14 13.49 -53.78 7.46
N ILE A 15 14.42 -53.12 6.74
CA ILE A 15 14.42 -52.81 5.28
C ILE A 15 13.69 -51.46 5.03
N ASN A 16 14.31 -50.30 4.82
CA ASN A 16 15.60 -49.95 4.23
C ASN A 16 16.02 -48.56 4.77
N CYS A 17 16.99 -48.50 5.68
CA CYS A 17 17.53 -47.25 6.23
C CYS A 17 19.01 -47.04 5.82
N LYS A 18 19.42 -47.55 4.65
CA LYS A 18 20.83 -47.49 4.21
C LYS A 18 21.09 -46.97 2.79
N THR A 19 20.09 -46.45 2.09
CA THR A 19 20.26 -45.85 0.74
C THR A 19 19.83 -44.39 0.63
N LEU A 20 19.55 -43.72 1.75
CA LEU A 20 19.22 -42.28 1.80
C LEU A 20 20.33 -41.41 2.42
N PHE A 21 21.50 -41.98 2.71
CA PHE A 21 22.58 -41.33 3.45
C PHE A 21 23.81 -40.91 2.62
N LEU A 22 23.68 -40.82 1.30
CA LEU A 22 24.76 -40.38 0.40
C LEU A 22 24.43 -39.17 -0.48
N ASP A 23 23.27 -38.52 -0.30
CA ASP A 23 22.90 -37.30 -1.03
C ASP A 23 22.55 -36.11 -0.10
N SER A 24 22.83 -36.24 1.20
CA SER A 24 22.56 -35.20 2.20
C SER A 24 23.72 -34.23 2.43
N THR A 25 24.94 -34.59 2.03
CA THR A 25 26.14 -33.75 2.23
C THR A 25 26.26 -32.63 1.20
N GLN A 26 25.75 -32.80 -0.02
CA GLN A 26 25.76 -31.74 -1.04
C GLN A 26 24.60 -30.75 -0.88
N ARG A 27 23.47 -31.17 -0.28
CA ARG A 27 22.37 -30.26 0.10
C ARG A 27 22.68 -29.46 1.36
N GLN A 28 23.43 -30.00 2.33
CA GLN A 28 23.77 -29.24 3.55
C GLN A 28 24.60 -27.99 3.25
N HIS A 29 25.57 -28.02 2.33
CA HIS A 29 26.33 -26.80 1.99
C HIS A 29 25.46 -25.70 1.37
N ARG A 30 24.45 -26.05 0.56
CA ARG A 30 23.53 -25.08 -0.04
C ARG A 30 22.58 -24.48 1.00
N TRP A 31 22.12 -25.26 1.97
CA TRP A 31 21.33 -24.75 3.09
C TRP A 31 22.19 -23.96 4.09
N PHE A 32 23.46 -24.29 4.30
CA PHE A 32 24.37 -23.50 5.14
C PHE A 32 24.69 -22.12 4.52
N ASP A 33 24.79 -22.01 3.18
CA ASP A 33 24.95 -20.70 2.51
C ASP A 33 23.66 -19.88 2.48
N VAL A 34 22.49 -20.51 2.32
CA VAL A 34 21.19 -19.83 2.48
C VAL A 34 20.98 -19.42 3.95
N SER A 35 21.44 -20.21 4.91
CA SER A 35 21.38 -19.89 6.34
C SER A 35 22.37 -18.79 6.72
N ARG A 36 23.55 -18.73 6.10
CA ARG A 36 24.52 -17.64 6.27
C ARG A 36 24.08 -16.36 5.57
N THR A 37 23.41 -16.43 4.43
CA THR A 37 22.83 -15.25 3.77
C THR A 37 21.57 -14.77 4.48
N LEU A 38 20.72 -15.64 5.03
CA LEU A 38 19.60 -15.30 5.92
C LEU A 38 20.08 -14.87 7.32
N SER A 39 21.20 -15.39 7.81
CA SER A 39 21.86 -14.94 9.05
C SER A 39 22.49 -13.57 8.85
N LYS A 40 23.22 -13.33 7.75
CA LYS A 40 23.76 -12.02 7.39
C LYS A 40 22.64 -11.02 7.12
N SER A 41 21.62 -11.39 6.36
CA SER A 41 20.38 -10.63 6.14
C SER A 41 19.62 -10.39 7.45
N SER A 42 19.57 -11.34 8.39
CA SER A 42 18.91 -11.14 9.69
C SER A 42 19.78 -10.37 10.69
N THR A 43 21.12 -10.37 10.58
CA THR A 43 21.99 -9.43 11.29
C THR A 43 22.04 -8.06 10.63
N GLU A 44 21.86 -7.93 9.32
CA GLU A 44 21.69 -6.66 8.61
C GLU A 44 20.29 -6.10 8.83
N LEU A 45 19.25 -6.95 8.92
CA LEU A 45 17.90 -6.63 9.35
C LEU A 45 17.85 -6.37 10.85
N ARG A 46 18.63 -7.06 11.70
CA ARG A 46 18.77 -6.69 13.12
C ARG A 46 19.59 -5.42 13.29
N ARG A 47 20.58 -5.16 12.45
CA ARG A 47 21.32 -3.88 12.42
C ARG A 47 20.48 -2.77 11.82
N SER A 48 19.53 -3.06 10.91
CA SER A 48 18.57 -2.08 10.39
C SER A 48 17.34 -1.92 11.30
N MET A 49 17.00 -2.93 12.11
CA MET A 49 15.97 -2.86 13.16
C MET A 49 16.51 -2.20 14.44
N HIS A 50 17.78 -2.38 14.80
CA HIS A 50 18.46 -1.53 15.79
C HIS A 50 18.80 -0.14 15.24
N ARG A 51 18.70 0.03 13.92
CA ARG A 51 18.65 1.32 13.24
C ARG A 51 17.21 1.67 12.82
N VAL A 52 16.20 1.17 13.55
CA VAL A 52 15.04 2.00 13.89
C VAL A 52 15.62 3.05 14.81
N GLU A 53 16.25 4.05 14.18
CA GLU A 53 16.91 5.13 14.86
C GLU A 53 15.93 5.68 15.87
N THR A 54 16.36 5.63 17.13
CA THR A 54 15.89 6.54 18.15
C THR A 54 15.65 7.87 17.47
N ILE A 55 14.39 8.27 17.38
CA ILE A 55 14.02 9.68 17.21
C ILE A 55 15.03 10.45 18.06
N PRO A 56 15.73 11.49 17.57
CA PRO A 56 16.61 12.29 18.41
C PRO A 56 15.74 13.02 19.44
N VAL A 57 15.35 12.29 20.48
CA VAL A 57 14.55 12.75 21.62
C VAL A 57 15.34 13.81 22.38
N ASP A 58 16.67 13.83 22.21
CA ASP A 58 17.62 14.67 22.92
C ASP A 58 18.19 15.85 22.10
N SER A 59 17.71 16.14 20.89
CA SER A 59 18.12 17.38 20.25
C SER A 59 17.54 18.56 21.06
N ARG A 60 18.39 19.34 21.73
CA ARG A 60 17.97 20.62 22.35
C ARG A 60 17.35 21.57 21.34
N VAL A 61 17.70 21.37 20.07
CA VAL A 61 17.36 22.26 18.97
C VAL A 61 16.18 21.71 18.18
N LEU A 62 15.26 22.60 17.81
CA LEU A 62 14.25 22.42 16.80
C LEU A 62 14.81 22.92 15.46
N ASN A 63 15.00 22.00 14.49
CA ASN A 63 15.40 22.38 13.15
C ASN A 63 14.15 22.61 12.31
N GLY A 64 13.89 23.86 11.98
CA GLY A 64 12.71 24.25 11.21
C GLY A 64 12.54 25.75 11.20
N ASP A 65 11.70 26.21 10.30
CA ASP A 65 11.25 27.60 10.20
C ASP A 65 9.90 27.71 10.93
N ILE A 66 9.66 28.85 11.56
CA ILE A 66 8.42 29.16 12.26
C ILE A 66 7.74 30.32 11.52
N HIS A 67 6.51 30.11 11.08
CA HIS A 67 5.70 31.13 10.45
C HIS A 67 4.58 31.55 11.40
N ILE A 68 4.44 32.85 11.65
CA ILE A 68 3.45 33.39 12.58
C ILE A 68 2.48 34.27 11.80
N LEU A 69 1.19 33.95 11.88
CA LEU A 69 0.11 34.76 11.32
C LEU A 69 -0.64 35.45 12.45
N THR A 70 -0.74 36.78 12.37
CA THR A 70 -1.51 37.60 13.32
C THR A 70 -2.93 37.88 12.80
N PRO A 71 -3.87 38.27 13.69
CA PRO A 71 -5.23 38.67 13.30
C PRO A 71 -5.27 39.82 12.28
N ASP A 72 -4.24 40.66 12.22
CA ASP A 72 -4.13 41.74 11.23
C ASP A 72 -3.81 41.23 9.80
N GLY A 73 -3.63 39.92 9.62
CA GLY A 73 -3.28 39.32 8.32
C GLY A 73 -1.79 39.39 7.95
N VAL A 74 -0.94 39.75 8.90
CA VAL A 74 0.52 39.82 8.72
C VAL A 74 1.12 38.44 8.97
N LEU A 75 1.86 37.93 7.98
CA LEU A 75 2.61 36.68 8.07
C LEU A 75 4.10 36.97 8.25
N GLN A 76 4.66 36.61 9.41
CA GLN A 76 6.08 36.74 9.74
C GLN A 76 6.77 35.37 9.66
N ALA A 77 7.95 35.31 9.04
CA ALA A 77 8.73 34.08 8.94
C ALA A 77 10.03 34.22 9.75
N HIS A 78 10.23 33.31 10.70
CA HIS A 78 11.41 33.21 11.54
C HIS A 78 12.16 31.94 11.16
N TYR A 79 13.42 32.07 10.77
CA TYR A 79 14.25 30.96 10.33
C TYR A 79 15.07 30.43 11.51
N GLY A 80 15.01 29.13 11.74
CA GLY A 80 15.72 28.47 12.83
C GLY A 80 17.23 28.36 12.59
N PRO A 81 17.98 27.68 13.49
CA PRO A 81 17.50 26.80 14.56
C PRO A 81 16.98 27.54 15.80
N PHE A 82 16.05 26.90 16.54
CA PHE A 82 15.53 27.40 17.81
C PHE A 82 15.81 26.44 18.97
N ASP A 83 15.99 26.95 20.19
CA ASP A 83 16.02 26.11 21.39
C ASP A 83 14.60 25.63 21.71
N ARG A 84 14.42 24.30 21.83
CA ARG A 84 13.12 23.71 22.18
C ARG A 84 12.60 24.25 23.51
N ALA A 85 13.47 24.50 24.49
CA ALA A 85 13.07 25.04 25.80
C ALA A 85 12.60 26.50 25.70
N GLU A 86 13.15 27.28 24.78
CA GLU A 86 12.70 28.65 24.49
C GLU A 86 11.33 28.64 23.82
N ILE A 87 11.14 27.82 22.77
CA ILE A 87 9.84 27.66 22.09
C ILE A 87 8.75 27.17 23.06
N CYS A 88 9.06 26.21 23.93
CA CYS A 88 8.09 25.74 24.93
C CYS A 88 7.65 26.88 25.87
N ARG A 89 8.58 27.76 26.26
CA ARG A 89 8.30 28.91 27.13
C ARG A 89 7.54 30.02 26.38
N GLU A 90 8.01 30.41 25.20
CA GLU A 90 7.45 31.52 24.42
C GLU A 90 6.02 31.25 23.96
N TYR A 91 5.74 30.02 23.54
CA TYR A 91 4.42 29.64 23.02
C TYR A 91 3.56 28.88 24.03
N ASN A 92 4.04 28.70 25.27
CA ASN A 92 3.38 27.92 26.33
C ASN A 92 3.03 26.48 25.90
N ILE A 93 3.89 25.87 25.08
CA ILE A 93 3.71 24.52 24.53
C ILE A 93 4.45 23.52 25.42
N GLY A 94 3.77 22.45 25.83
CA GLY A 94 4.42 21.37 26.57
C GLY A 94 5.39 20.56 25.70
N PRO A 95 6.49 19.98 26.23
CA PRO A 95 7.46 19.21 25.44
C PRO A 95 6.85 18.04 24.65
N ARG A 96 5.79 17.43 25.19
CA ARG A 96 5.02 16.35 24.51
C ARG A 96 4.26 16.86 23.29
N ASP A 97 3.70 18.07 23.36
CA ASP A 97 2.96 18.69 22.27
C ASP A 97 3.93 19.22 21.20
N LEU A 98 5.09 19.75 21.61
CA LEU A 98 6.16 20.15 20.68
C LEU A 98 6.65 18.98 19.83
N ARG A 99 6.75 17.75 20.40
CA ARG A 99 7.09 16.55 19.61
C ARG A 99 6.09 16.29 18.47
N LYS A 100 4.80 16.60 18.66
CA LYS A 100 3.79 16.45 17.60
C LYS A 100 3.89 17.52 16.52
N LEU A 101 4.55 18.64 16.82
CA LEU A 101 4.72 19.80 15.94
C LEU A 101 6.05 19.77 15.19
N ASP A 102 7.03 19.05 15.72
CA ASP A 102 8.36 18.94 15.14
C ASP A 102 8.30 18.39 13.70
N PRO A 103 8.74 19.18 12.69
CA PRO A 103 8.75 18.76 11.30
C PRO A 103 9.70 17.59 11.01
N ASP A 104 10.76 17.45 11.81
CA ASP A 104 11.74 16.36 11.65
C ASP A 104 11.18 15.03 12.14
N LEU A 105 10.18 15.05 13.01
CA LEU A 105 9.56 13.85 13.55
C LEU A 105 8.49 13.30 12.61
N ARG A 106 8.67 12.05 12.15
CA ARG A 106 7.67 11.29 11.39
C ARG A 106 6.52 10.79 12.26
N ILE A 107 5.90 11.69 13.02
CA ILE A 107 4.62 11.41 13.69
C ILE A 107 3.53 11.53 12.64
N ASN A 108 3.09 10.37 12.12
CA ASN A 108 2.14 10.27 11.02
C ASN A 108 0.69 10.14 11.46
N VAL A 109 0.40 10.11 12.77
CA VAL A 109 -0.97 10.03 13.28
C VAL A 109 -1.57 11.44 13.29
N PRO A 110 -2.59 11.72 12.46
CA PRO A 110 -3.43 12.91 12.57
C PRO A 110 -3.90 13.13 14.00
N ALA A 111 -3.70 14.33 14.52
CA ALA A 111 -4.24 14.71 15.80
C ALA A 111 -4.65 16.17 15.78
N ILE A 112 -5.90 16.41 16.18
CA ILE A 112 -6.36 17.72 16.63
C ILE A 112 -6.47 17.61 18.15
N SER A 113 -5.78 18.48 18.87
CA SER A 113 -5.75 18.42 20.33
C SER A 113 -6.01 19.79 20.91
N VAL A 114 -7.07 19.87 21.70
CA VAL A 114 -7.44 21.09 22.41
C VAL A 114 -6.70 21.14 23.75
N ARG A 115 -6.09 22.28 24.05
CA ARG A 115 -5.55 22.62 25.38
C ARG A 115 -6.34 23.81 25.88
N HIS A 116 -7.33 23.55 26.74
CA HIS A 116 -8.28 24.54 27.25
C HIS A 116 -7.58 25.83 27.69
N GLY A 117 -8.05 26.96 27.16
CA GLY A 117 -7.54 28.30 27.46
C GLY A 117 -6.09 28.58 27.03
N LYS A 118 -5.45 27.68 26.26
CA LYS A 118 -4.07 27.84 25.80
C LYS A 118 -3.96 27.89 24.29
N PHE A 119 -4.28 26.77 23.62
CA PHE A 119 -4.13 26.63 22.18
C PHE A 119 -4.84 25.40 21.62
N ILE A 120 -5.05 25.42 20.31
CA ILE A 120 -5.47 24.25 19.52
C ILE A 120 -4.26 23.76 18.73
N LEU A 121 -3.94 22.49 18.85
CA LEU A 121 -2.84 21.85 18.15
C LEU A 121 -3.36 21.07 16.94
N PHE A 122 -2.80 21.37 15.78
CA PHE A 122 -3.00 20.61 14.55
C PHE A 122 -1.71 19.90 14.17
N SER A 123 -1.76 18.57 14.17
CA SER A 123 -0.66 17.73 13.72
C SER A 123 -1.17 16.79 12.65
N PHE A 124 -1.02 17.20 11.39
CA PHE A 124 -1.51 16.46 10.24
C PHE A 124 -0.50 16.48 9.11
N ARG A 125 0.28 15.41 8.92
CA ARG A 125 1.27 15.19 7.84
C ARG A 125 2.17 16.39 7.44
N ARG A 126 1.60 17.40 6.78
CA ARG A 126 2.25 18.63 6.28
C ARG A 126 1.63 19.92 6.85
N HIS A 127 0.87 19.78 7.92
CA HIS A 127 0.32 20.84 8.74
C HIS A 127 0.77 20.55 10.17
N ARG A 128 1.59 21.44 10.70
CA ARG A 128 2.04 21.43 12.09
C ARG A 128 1.77 22.83 12.60
N ALA A 129 0.68 23.00 13.33
CA ALA A 129 0.21 24.32 13.71
C ALA A 129 -0.27 24.36 15.16
N VAL A 130 -0.09 25.52 15.77
CA VAL A 130 -0.65 25.89 17.07
C VAL A 130 -1.45 27.16 16.86
N VAL A 131 -2.73 27.11 17.16
CA VAL A 131 -3.64 28.25 17.06
C VAL A 131 -3.88 28.78 18.46
N GLN A 132 -3.56 30.07 18.67
CA GLN A 132 -3.77 30.82 19.90
C GLN A 132 -4.76 31.96 19.62
N PRO A 133 -5.37 32.60 20.64
CA PRO A 133 -6.37 33.65 20.40
C PRO A 133 -5.84 34.86 19.60
N HIS A 134 -4.54 35.15 19.71
CA HIS A 134 -3.93 36.36 19.13
C HIS A 134 -2.90 36.07 18.03
N ARG A 135 -2.64 34.80 17.70
CA ARG A 135 -1.69 34.39 16.66
C ARG A 135 -1.82 32.91 16.34
N SER A 136 -1.48 32.53 15.11
CA SER A 136 -1.30 31.13 14.72
C SER A 136 0.15 30.89 14.31
N VAL A 137 0.72 29.78 14.79
CA VAL A 137 2.13 29.45 14.67
C VAL A 137 2.26 28.16 13.88
N PHE A 138 2.95 28.21 12.74
CA PHE A 138 3.14 27.08 11.84
C PHE A 138 4.61 26.64 11.86
N PHE A 139 4.83 25.35 12.05
CA PHE A 139 6.14 24.73 12.06
C PHE A 139 6.41 24.11 10.69
N VAL A 140 7.48 24.58 10.03
CA VAL A 140 7.83 24.23 8.67
C VAL A 140 9.24 23.62 8.67
N PRO A 141 9.50 22.51 7.96
CA PRO A 141 10.85 21.98 7.85
C PRO A 141 11.76 22.98 7.12
N SER A 142 13.03 23.07 7.53
CA SER A 142 13.99 23.96 6.86
C SER A 142 14.53 23.32 5.58
N ILE A 143 14.74 24.12 4.53
CA ILE A 143 15.34 23.63 3.27
C ILE A 143 16.82 23.32 3.45
N GLU A 144 17.53 24.17 4.18
CA GLU A 144 19.00 24.16 4.26
C GLU A 144 19.54 23.04 5.15
N LYS A 145 18.69 22.48 6.03
CA LYS A 145 19.06 21.40 6.93
C LYS A 145 18.27 20.16 6.59
N ILE A 146 18.86 19.32 5.74
CA ILE A 146 18.44 17.94 5.61
C ILE A 146 18.77 17.27 6.95
N PRO A 147 17.81 16.64 7.63
CA PRO A 147 18.14 15.86 8.82
C PRO A 147 19.20 14.82 8.46
N PHE A 148 20.36 14.91 9.13
CA PHE A 148 21.49 14.01 8.95
C PHE A 148 21.01 12.57 9.13
N GLU A 149 20.94 11.81 8.04
CA GLU A 149 20.14 10.58 7.84
C GLU A 149 19.81 9.79 9.12
N PRO A 150 18.52 9.78 9.50
CA PRO A 150 17.89 8.61 10.10
C PRO A 150 16.46 8.37 9.54
N PHE A 151 16.18 8.85 8.32
CA PHE A 151 14.80 8.96 7.80
C PHE A 151 14.57 8.31 6.44
N GLY A 152 15.58 7.66 5.86
CA GLY A 152 15.47 7.00 4.55
C GLY A 152 15.20 7.95 3.37
N ILE A 153 15.24 9.27 3.57
CA ILE A 153 15.22 10.28 2.50
C ILE A 153 16.67 10.43 2.04
N LYS A 154 17.01 9.78 0.95
CA LYS A 154 18.37 9.79 0.40
C LYS A 154 18.65 10.99 -0.50
N ASN A 155 17.60 11.73 -0.88
CA ASN A 155 17.66 12.72 -1.96
C ASN A 155 17.20 14.10 -1.49
N VAL A 156 18.05 15.10 -1.69
CA VAL A 156 17.78 16.53 -1.45
C VAL A 156 16.48 16.96 -2.15
N ALA A 157 16.27 16.52 -3.39
CA ALA A 157 15.10 16.88 -4.18
C ALA A 157 13.78 16.35 -3.57
N GLU A 158 13.80 15.23 -2.85
CA GLU A 158 12.61 14.72 -2.17
C GLU A 158 12.30 15.55 -0.92
N TRP A 159 13.33 15.96 -0.17
CA TRP A 159 13.20 16.87 0.97
C TRP A 159 12.65 18.23 0.55
N GLU A 160 13.21 18.83 -0.51
CA GLU A 160 12.72 20.09 -1.07
C GLU A 160 11.24 20.01 -1.45
N LYS A 161 10.81 18.92 -2.09
CA LYS A 161 9.38 18.70 -2.41
C LYS A 161 8.50 18.65 -1.17
N ILE A 162 8.99 18.05 -0.08
CA ILE A 162 8.26 18.02 1.20
C ILE A 162 8.18 19.42 1.79
N THR A 163 9.30 20.14 1.88
CA THR A 163 9.35 21.49 2.43
C THR A 163 8.52 22.48 1.64
N HIS A 164 8.56 22.40 0.31
CA HIS A 164 7.70 23.20 -0.56
C HIS A 164 6.22 22.94 -0.31
N ALA A 165 5.82 21.71 0.00
CA ALA A 165 4.44 21.40 0.31
C ALA A 165 3.99 22.01 1.65
N TYR A 166 4.83 21.98 2.69
CA TYR A 166 4.55 22.69 3.95
C TYR A 166 4.40 24.20 3.73
N ARG A 167 5.36 24.82 3.02
CA ARG A 167 5.31 26.27 2.73
C ARG A 167 4.11 26.65 1.88
N ARG A 168 3.74 25.81 0.89
CA ARG A 168 2.54 25.99 0.08
C ARG A 168 1.28 26.01 0.95
N ASN A 169 1.17 25.10 1.91
CA ASN A 169 0.03 25.04 2.82
C ASN A 169 -0.09 26.31 3.67
N VAL A 170 1.01 26.78 4.29
CA VAL A 170 1.00 28.02 5.07
C VAL A 170 0.63 29.22 4.20
N ARG A 171 1.16 29.28 2.98
CA ARG A 171 0.87 30.37 2.03
C ARG A 171 -0.59 30.35 1.56
N TYR A 172 -1.17 29.17 1.35
CA TYR A 172 -2.60 29.01 1.06
C TYR A 172 -3.46 29.52 2.22
N ILE A 173 -3.14 29.12 3.46
CA ILE A 173 -3.87 29.58 4.65
C ILE A 173 -3.82 31.10 4.76
N HIS A 174 -2.64 31.70 4.61
CA HIS A 174 -2.46 33.15 4.65
C HIS A 174 -3.26 33.88 3.56
N GLN A 175 -3.22 33.37 2.33
CA GLN A 175 -3.96 33.96 1.21
C GLN A 175 -5.48 33.92 1.45
N VAL A 176 -6.01 32.77 1.86
CA VAL A 176 -7.45 32.59 2.13
C VAL A 176 -7.88 33.46 3.31
N TYR A 177 -7.07 33.54 4.37
CA TYR A 177 -7.34 34.39 5.52
C TYR A 177 -7.46 35.87 5.12
N ASN A 178 -6.47 36.39 4.40
CA ASN A 178 -6.47 37.79 3.97
C ASN A 178 -7.60 38.11 2.99
N GLN A 179 -7.97 37.15 2.15
CA GLN A 179 -9.09 37.33 1.23
C GLN A 179 -10.42 37.44 1.99
N ARG A 180 -10.71 36.49 2.89
CA ARG A 180 -12.01 36.39 3.57
C ARG A 180 -12.21 37.35 4.74
N TYR A 181 -11.15 37.66 5.49
CA TYR A 181 -11.27 38.37 6.76
C TYR A 181 -10.67 39.78 6.75
N ILE A 182 -9.68 40.04 5.89
CA ILE A 182 -9.03 41.37 5.78
C ILE A 182 -9.60 42.19 4.63
N THR A 183 -9.75 41.58 3.44
CA THR A 183 -10.16 42.28 2.22
C THR A 183 -11.67 42.36 2.08
N GLU A 184 -12.35 41.21 2.16
CA GLU A 184 -13.80 41.10 2.09
C GLU A 184 -14.37 41.20 3.51
N SER A 185 -14.44 42.40 4.09
CA SER A 185 -15.09 42.61 5.40
C SER A 185 -16.59 42.33 5.30
N THR A 186 -16.95 41.04 5.29
CA THR A 186 -18.32 40.56 5.39
C THR A 186 -18.75 40.82 6.82
N LYS A 187 -19.58 41.86 7.02
CA LYS A 187 -20.12 42.27 8.32
C LYS A 187 -20.86 41.15 9.10
N SER A 188 -21.07 39.98 8.50
CA SER A 188 -21.64 38.79 9.13
C SER A 188 -20.60 37.79 9.69
N LEU A 189 -19.33 37.82 9.24
CA LEU A 189 -18.26 36.92 9.74
C LEU A 189 -17.44 37.54 10.89
N SER A 190 -17.62 38.84 11.17
CA SER A 190 -16.87 39.56 12.20
C SER A 190 -17.17 39.13 13.64
N HIS A 191 -18.17 38.27 13.85
CA HIS A 191 -18.49 37.70 15.17
C HIS A 191 -17.74 36.40 15.46
N MET A 192 -17.12 35.76 14.47
CA MET A 192 -16.34 34.54 14.71
C MET A 192 -14.95 34.91 15.26
N PRO A 193 -14.50 34.33 16.38
CA PRO A 193 -13.18 34.61 16.94
C PRO A 193 -12.06 34.04 16.06
N PHE A 194 -10.88 34.68 16.13
CA PHE A 194 -9.71 34.38 15.28
C PHE A 194 -9.34 32.90 15.26
N GLU A 195 -9.39 32.22 16.40
CA GLU A 195 -9.01 30.82 16.51
C GLU A 195 -9.92 29.88 15.71
N LEU A 196 -11.22 30.20 15.59
CA LEU A 196 -12.17 29.40 14.82
C LEU A 196 -12.04 29.68 13.31
N GLN A 197 -11.79 30.95 12.94
CA GLN A 197 -11.52 31.34 11.55
C GLN A 197 -10.29 30.59 10.99
N ILE A 198 -9.20 30.56 11.76
CA ILE A 198 -7.98 29.85 11.37
C ILE A 198 -8.18 28.33 11.36
N MET A 199 -8.93 27.78 12.32
CA MET A 199 -9.25 26.35 12.35
C MET A 199 -9.99 25.94 11.07
N GLU A 200 -11.02 26.69 10.67
CA GLU A 200 -11.78 26.43 9.45
C GLU A 200 -10.86 26.41 8.21
N ILE A 201 -10.03 27.44 8.05
CA ILE A 201 -9.09 27.52 6.92
C ILE A 201 -8.06 26.38 6.96
N ILE A 202 -7.60 25.96 8.14
CA ILE A 202 -6.73 24.79 8.28
C ILE A 202 -7.46 23.52 7.83
N GLY A 203 -8.73 23.34 8.21
CA GLY A 203 -9.58 22.24 7.76
C GLY A 203 -9.72 22.19 6.24
N GLU A 204 -10.04 23.33 5.62
CA GLU A 204 -10.09 23.46 4.17
C GLU A 204 -8.74 23.15 3.50
N SER A 205 -7.64 23.65 4.09
CA SER A 205 -6.30 23.41 3.56
C SER A 205 -5.91 21.93 3.61
N ILE A 206 -6.31 21.22 4.68
CA ILE A 206 -6.14 19.76 4.80
C ILE A 206 -6.96 19.03 3.73
N ALA A 207 -8.24 19.40 3.57
CA ALA A 207 -9.11 18.83 2.54
C ALA A 207 -8.53 19.05 1.13
N TYR A 208 -8.13 20.28 0.81
CA TYR A 208 -7.50 20.61 -0.46
C TYR A 208 -6.21 19.82 -0.70
N GLY A 209 -5.35 19.70 0.32
CA GLY A 209 -4.12 18.91 0.24
C GLY A 209 -4.35 17.41 0.02
N LEU A 210 -5.40 16.84 0.65
CA LEU A 210 -5.82 15.46 0.40
C LEU A 210 -6.34 15.29 -1.03
N LYS A 211 -7.17 16.21 -1.52
CA LYS A 211 -7.74 16.20 -2.87
C LYS A 211 -6.68 16.24 -3.96
N LEU A 212 -5.74 17.18 -3.88
CA LEU A 212 -4.63 17.28 -4.84
C LEU A 212 -3.83 15.98 -4.91
N LYS A 213 -3.51 15.39 -3.75
CA LYS A 213 -2.75 14.15 -3.71
C LYS A 213 -3.56 12.96 -4.25
N THR A 214 -4.88 12.94 -4.08
CA THR A 214 -5.75 11.94 -4.71
C THR A 214 -5.69 12.05 -6.22
N GLN A 215 -5.75 13.27 -6.77
CA GLN A 215 -5.62 13.51 -8.22
C GLN A 215 -4.25 13.08 -8.76
N ASP A 216 -3.16 13.40 -8.05
CA ASP A 216 -1.81 12.97 -8.44
C ASP A 216 -1.71 11.44 -8.55
N ILE A 217 -2.25 10.72 -7.56
CA ILE A 217 -2.24 9.25 -7.54
C ILE A 217 -3.15 8.68 -8.64
N LEU A 218 -4.30 9.32 -8.90
CA LEU A 218 -5.21 8.90 -9.96
C LEU A 218 -4.55 9.00 -11.35
N MET A 219 -3.87 10.10 -11.65
CA MET A 219 -3.16 10.26 -12.94
C MET A 219 -2.08 9.21 -13.14
N GLU A 220 -1.30 8.91 -12.10
CA GLU A 220 -0.29 7.86 -12.12
C GLU A 220 -0.91 6.47 -12.30
N PHE A 221 -2.01 6.19 -11.58
CA PHE A 221 -2.75 4.93 -11.70
C PHE A 221 -3.31 4.72 -13.11
N GLU A 222 -3.89 5.74 -13.73
CA GLU A 222 -4.45 5.64 -15.09
C GLU A 222 -3.38 5.24 -16.12
N THR A 223 -2.17 5.79 -15.98
CA THR A 223 -1.02 5.43 -16.83
C THR A 223 -0.65 3.95 -16.63
N ILE A 224 -0.53 3.51 -15.37
CA ILE A 224 -0.18 2.11 -15.02
C ILE A 224 -1.28 1.13 -15.49
N ARG A 225 -2.54 1.52 -15.38
CA ARG A 225 -3.71 0.74 -15.81
C ARG A 225 -3.65 0.45 -17.31
N GLN A 226 -3.41 1.47 -18.14
CA GLN A 226 -3.29 1.31 -19.59
C GLN A 226 -2.13 0.38 -19.96
N ASN A 227 -0.96 0.57 -19.33
CA ASN A 227 0.21 -0.27 -19.56
C ASN A 227 -0.05 -1.74 -19.18
N SER A 228 -0.75 -1.96 -18.07
CA SER A 228 -1.07 -3.31 -17.57
C SER A 228 -2.03 -4.07 -18.51
N TYR A 229 -2.97 -3.37 -19.15
CA TYR A 229 -3.85 -3.99 -20.15
C TYR A 229 -3.17 -4.22 -21.50
N ALA A 230 -2.25 -3.35 -21.92
CA ALA A 230 -1.53 -3.50 -23.17
C ALA A 230 -0.55 -4.69 -23.13
N ARG A 231 0.19 -4.85 -22.03
CA ARG A 231 1.16 -5.93 -21.87
C ARG A 231 1.35 -6.33 -20.41
N ILE A 232 0.90 -7.54 -20.08
CA ILE A 232 1.15 -8.13 -18.77
C ILE A 232 2.64 -8.51 -18.69
N SER A 233 3.37 -7.82 -17.82
CA SER A 233 4.78 -8.06 -17.54
C SER A 233 5.04 -8.10 -16.03
N ILE A 234 6.19 -8.62 -15.62
CA ILE A 234 6.58 -8.62 -14.20
C ILE A 234 6.69 -7.18 -13.68
N ASP A 235 7.16 -6.26 -14.51
CA ASP A 235 7.34 -4.86 -14.11
C ASP A 235 6.00 -4.13 -13.99
N SER A 236 5.04 -4.37 -14.89
CA SER A 236 3.68 -3.81 -14.74
C SER A 236 2.99 -4.32 -13.47
N LEU A 237 3.21 -5.58 -13.08
CA LEU A 237 2.70 -6.13 -11.81
C LEU A 237 3.37 -5.48 -10.58
N ARG A 238 4.67 -5.18 -10.66
CA ARG A 238 5.39 -4.46 -9.60
C ARG A 238 4.89 -3.02 -9.46
N GLU A 239 4.68 -2.33 -10.59
CA GLU A 239 4.09 -0.98 -10.63
C GLU A 239 2.69 -0.98 -10.02
N LEU A 240 1.86 -1.96 -10.36
CA LEU A 240 0.53 -2.13 -9.77
C LEU A 240 0.57 -2.38 -8.26
N GLY A 241 1.53 -3.18 -7.79
CA GLY A 241 1.76 -3.37 -6.35
C GLY A 241 2.22 -2.09 -5.63
N PHE A 242 3.05 -1.28 -6.30
CA PHE A 242 3.54 -0.01 -5.75
C PHE A 242 2.41 1.03 -5.65
N ILE A 243 1.60 1.19 -6.70
CA ILE A 243 0.47 2.11 -6.69
C ILE A 243 -0.60 1.68 -5.68
N LYS A 244 -0.90 0.38 -5.56
CA LYS A 244 -1.76 -0.17 -4.50
C LYS A 244 -1.28 0.22 -3.11
N SER A 245 -0.01 -0.01 -2.81
CA SER A 245 0.59 0.36 -1.53
C SER A 245 0.54 1.88 -1.27
N LYS A 246 0.65 2.69 -2.34
CA LYS A 246 0.56 4.16 -2.27
C LYS A 246 -0.87 4.63 -1.98
N VAL A 247 -1.86 4.04 -2.65
CA VAL A 247 -3.29 4.31 -2.45
C VAL A 247 -3.74 3.87 -1.06
N ASP A 248 -3.38 2.66 -0.62
CA ASP A 248 -3.70 2.16 0.72
C ASP A 248 -3.15 3.07 1.82
N ARG A 249 -1.91 3.55 1.65
CA ARG A 249 -1.31 4.50 2.58
C ARG A 249 -2.04 5.85 2.54
N HIS A 250 -2.46 6.33 1.37
CA HIS A 250 -3.21 7.58 1.26
C HIS A 250 -4.60 7.46 1.89
N HIS A 251 -5.31 6.37 1.62
CA HIS A 251 -6.61 6.04 2.21
C HIS A 251 -6.56 6.04 3.74
N ARG A 252 -5.63 5.29 4.35
CA ARG A 252 -5.45 5.30 5.81
C ARG A 252 -5.21 6.70 6.37
N ASN A 253 -4.45 7.54 5.67
CA ASN A 253 -4.20 8.90 6.15
C ASN A 253 -5.42 9.80 6.04
N ALA A 254 -6.24 9.65 4.98
CA ALA A 254 -7.47 10.41 4.80
C ALA A 254 -8.51 9.99 5.86
N ASP A 255 -8.64 8.68 6.10
CA ASP A 255 -9.53 8.13 7.13
C ASP A 255 -9.15 8.61 8.54
N LEU A 256 -7.86 8.56 8.89
CA LEU A 256 -7.37 9.13 10.15
C LEU A 256 -7.58 10.66 10.24
N ALA A 257 -7.53 11.38 9.11
CA ALA A 257 -7.85 12.81 9.08
C ALA A 257 -9.31 13.03 9.47
N HIS A 258 -10.20 12.30 8.81
CA HIS A 258 -11.64 12.37 9.04
C HIS A 258 -11.98 12.01 10.49
N GLN A 259 -11.41 10.92 11.01
CA GLN A 259 -11.57 10.51 12.40
C GLN A 259 -11.12 11.61 13.39
N ALA A 260 -10.00 12.29 13.14
CA ALA A 260 -9.55 13.37 14.03
C ALA A 260 -10.54 14.55 14.12
N TRP A 261 -11.29 14.83 13.05
CA TRP A 261 -12.36 15.85 13.07
C TRP A 261 -13.64 15.33 13.73
N LEU A 262 -14.01 14.07 13.49
CA LEU A 262 -15.15 13.44 14.16
C LEU A 262 -14.94 13.30 15.66
N ASP A 263 -13.72 12.93 16.09
CA ASP A 263 -13.35 12.85 17.49
C ASP A 263 -13.50 14.23 18.17
N LEU A 264 -13.14 15.32 17.48
CA LEU A 264 -13.32 16.68 17.97
C LEU A 264 -14.80 17.06 18.09
N LEU A 265 -15.62 16.69 17.10
CA LEU A 265 -17.06 16.93 17.07
C LEU A 265 -17.83 16.10 18.12
N SER A 266 -17.33 14.91 18.46
CA SER A 266 -18.04 13.97 19.34
C SER A 266 -18.11 14.37 20.82
N TYR A 267 -17.24 15.28 21.27
CA TYR A 267 -17.13 15.66 22.68
C TYR A 267 -17.31 17.17 22.87
N ASP A 268 -18.43 17.57 23.48
CA ASP A 268 -18.74 18.96 23.79
C ASP A 268 -17.64 19.66 24.59
N GLN A 269 -16.94 18.93 25.48
CA GLN A 269 -15.80 19.47 26.23
C GLN A 269 -14.64 19.93 25.35
N ASN A 270 -14.41 19.24 24.23
CA ASN A 270 -13.39 19.65 23.27
C ASN A 270 -13.89 20.85 22.48
N MET A 271 -15.16 20.87 22.07
CA MET A 271 -15.77 22.00 21.36
C MET A 271 -15.78 23.28 22.20
N MET A 272 -16.16 23.21 23.48
CA MET A 272 -16.05 24.34 24.42
C MET A 272 -14.61 24.84 24.53
N GLY A 273 -13.63 23.93 24.55
CA GLY A 273 -12.23 24.29 24.61
C GLY A 273 -11.66 24.93 23.34
N LEU A 274 -12.38 24.91 22.22
CA LEU A 274 -11.99 25.59 20.98
C LEU A 274 -12.18 27.10 21.07
N TYR A 275 -13.10 27.59 21.91
CA TYR A 275 -13.21 29.01 22.21
C TYR A 275 -12.08 29.42 23.16
N LEU A 276 -11.05 30.05 22.61
CA LEU A 276 -9.87 30.48 23.36
C LEU A 276 -9.99 31.95 23.79
N THR A 277 -10.69 32.78 23.02
CA THR A 277 -10.91 34.21 23.29
C THR A 277 -12.03 34.40 24.32
N GLU A 278 -13.17 33.75 24.11
CA GLU A 278 -14.29 33.72 25.05
C GLU A 278 -14.21 32.40 25.84
N ASN A 279 -13.66 32.42 27.05
CA ASN A 279 -13.51 31.20 27.84
C ASN A 279 -14.88 30.66 28.32
N ARG A 280 -15.58 29.89 27.48
CA ARG A 280 -16.91 29.29 27.73
C ARG A 280 -16.83 28.02 28.60
N GLN A 281 -16.12 28.09 29.72
CA GLN A 281 -15.84 26.93 30.58
C GLN A 281 -17.07 26.31 31.26
N SER A 282 -18.21 27.01 31.31
CA SER A 282 -19.39 26.58 32.08
C SER A 282 -20.73 26.71 31.35
N ASP A 283 -20.77 27.25 30.14
CA ASP A 283 -22.02 27.54 29.43
C ASP A 283 -22.01 26.84 28.07
N SER A 284 -22.63 25.66 28.02
CA SER A 284 -22.77 24.83 26.81
C SER A 284 -23.95 25.26 25.92
N SER A 285 -24.59 26.39 26.27
CA SER A 285 -25.91 26.75 25.77
C SER A 285 -25.92 27.19 24.30
N ASP A 286 -24.77 27.54 23.72
CA ASP A 286 -24.66 27.81 22.28
C ASP A 286 -23.29 27.40 21.72
N LEU A 287 -23.17 26.15 21.27
CA LEU A 287 -22.02 25.61 20.53
C LEU A 287 -22.31 25.43 19.03
N SER A 288 -23.48 25.91 18.59
CA SER A 288 -24.04 25.67 17.26
C SER A 288 -23.08 26.10 16.14
N ASP A 289 -22.41 27.24 16.30
CA ASP A 289 -21.47 27.78 15.31
C ASP A 289 -20.24 26.87 15.12
N VAL A 290 -19.64 26.41 16.22
CA VAL A 290 -18.47 25.51 16.18
C VAL A 290 -18.87 24.15 15.64
N GLU A 291 -20.01 23.63 16.08
CA GLU A 291 -20.54 22.35 15.58
C GLU A 291 -20.72 22.40 14.06
N LEU A 292 -21.30 23.48 13.53
CA LEU A 292 -21.49 23.67 12.09
C LEU A 292 -20.16 23.72 11.32
N ILE A 293 -19.14 24.42 11.82
CA ILE A 293 -17.82 24.48 11.20
C ILE A 293 -17.17 23.09 11.18
N LEU A 294 -17.21 22.39 12.32
CA LEU A 294 -16.64 21.06 12.46
C LEU A 294 -17.37 20.04 11.56
N GLU A 295 -18.69 20.08 11.50
CA GLU A 295 -19.50 19.22 10.65
C GLU A 295 -19.21 19.50 9.17
N SER A 296 -19.11 20.77 8.77
CA SER A 296 -18.73 21.17 7.41
C SER A 296 -17.33 20.64 7.05
N CYS A 297 -16.33 20.84 7.92
CA CYS A 297 -14.97 20.33 7.70
C CYS A 297 -14.93 18.81 7.62
N ALA A 298 -15.64 18.11 8.52
CA ALA A 298 -15.73 16.66 8.53
C ALA A 298 -16.38 16.14 7.24
N LYS A 299 -17.50 16.74 6.81
CA LYS A 299 -18.18 16.40 5.54
C LYS A 299 -17.28 16.59 4.32
N GLN A 300 -16.56 17.71 4.23
CA GLN A 300 -15.61 17.96 3.13
C GLN A 300 -14.52 16.88 3.05
N ILE A 301 -13.97 16.48 4.21
CA ILE A 301 -12.95 15.43 4.27
C ILE A 301 -13.57 14.04 3.97
N ALA A 302 -14.79 13.78 4.43
CA ALA A 302 -15.52 12.53 4.16
C ALA A 302 -15.74 12.32 2.65
N GLU A 303 -16.10 13.37 1.91
CA GLU A 303 -16.23 13.31 0.46
C GLU A 303 -14.91 12.90 -0.21
N ILE A 304 -13.79 13.47 0.24
CA ILE A 304 -12.47 13.10 -0.27
C ILE A 304 -12.11 11.66 0.12
N CYS A 305 -12.45 11.22 1.33
CA CYS A 305 -12.24 9.83 1.75
C CYS A 305 -12.97 8.85 0.83
N ARG A 306 -14.20 9.19 0.41
CA ARG A 306 -14.96 8.41 -0.56
C ARG A 306 -14.26 8.35 -1.92
N LEU A 307 -13.77 9.49 -2.44
CA LEU A 307 -13.01 9.50 -3.70
C LEU A 307 -11.74 8.62 -3.63
N VAL A 308 -11.06 8.61 -2.48
CA VAL A 308 -9.88 7.75 -2.26
C VAL A 308 -10.27 6.28 -2.15
N TYR A 309 -11.41 5.98 -1.54
CA TYR A 309 -11.96 4.63 -1.45
C TYR A 309 -12.32 4.08 -2.85
N ASP A 310 -12.99 4.87 -3.68
CA ASP A 310 -13.34 4.49 -5.05
C ASP A 310 -12.08 4.22 -5.90
N LEU A 311 -11.02 5.01 -5.70
CA LEU A 311 -9.71 4.78 -6.33
C LEU A 311 -9.07 3.47 -5.84
N LYS A 312 -9.17 3.16 -4.55
CA LYS A 312 -8.66 1.90 -3.97
C LYS A 312 -9.37 0.69 -4.58
N ASP A 313 -10.69 0.74 -4.68
CA ASP A 313 -11.50 -0.32 -5.28
C ASP A 313 -11.17 -0.48 -6.77
N SER A 314 -10.93 0.62 -7.47
CA SER A 314 -10.49 0.60 -8.88
C SER A 314 -9.14 -0.10 -9.06
N VAL A 315 -8.17 0.17 -8.17
CA VAL A 315 -6.86 -0.50 -8.19
C VAL A 315 -7.00 -2.00 -7.92
N GLN A 316 -7.79 -2.37 -6.92
CA GLN A 316 -8.05 -3.78 -6.59
C GLN A 316 -8.77 -4.53 -7.72
N THR A 317 -9.65 -3.83 -8.44
CA THR A 317 -10.33 -4.37 -9.63
C THR A 317 -9.34 -4.65 -10.75
N VAL A 318 -8.41 -3.73 -11.04
CA VAL A 318 -7.36 -3.93 -12.05
C VAL A 318 -6.44 -5.09 -11.64
N GLU A 319 -6.00 -5.16 -10.39
CA GLU A 319 -5.18 -6.25 -9.86
C GLU A 319 -5.86 -7.62 -10.03
N SER A 320 -7.13 -7.72 -9.64
CA SER A 320 -7.92 -8.95 -9.77
C SER A 320 -8.10 -9.34 -11.24
N THR A 321 -8.38 -8.36 -12.11
CA THR A 321 -8.55 -8.58 -13.55
C THR A 321 -7.26 -9.06 -14.21
N THR A 322 -6.12 -8.43 -13.90
CA THR A 322 -4.81 -8.88 -14.39
C THR A 322 -4.48 -10.28 -13.87
N GLY A 323 -4.84 -10.60 -12.62
CA GLY A 323 -4.74 -11.94 -12.05
C GLY A 323 -5.52 -12.98 -12.85
N PHE A 324 -6.79 -12.69 -13.17
CA PHE A 324 -7.63 -13.58 -13.99
C PHE A 324 -7.07 -13.76 -15.40
N MET A 325 -6.52 -12.72 -16.02
CA MET A 325 -5.87 -12.83 -17.32
C MET A 325 -4.63 -13.73 -17.26
N LEU A 326 -3.80 -13.61 -16.22
CA LEU A 326 -2.61 -14.46 -16.05
C LEU A 326 -2.99 -15.92 -15.85
N ASP A 327 -4.02 -16.21 -15.06
CA ASP A 327 -4.55 -17.56 -14.87
C ASP A 327 -5.10 -18.13 -16.18
N ALA A 328 -5.75 -17.31 -17.02
CA ALA A 328 -6.21 -17.72 -18.33
C ALA A 328 -5.04 -18.07 -19.28
N VAL A 329 -3.98 -17.26 -19.29
CA VAL A 329 -2.75 -17.53 -20.07
C VAL A 329 -2.10 -18.83 -19.59
N ARG A 330 -1.94 -19.02 -18.28
CA ARG A 330 -1.40 -20.27 -17.71
C ARG A 330 -2.24 -21.47 -18.12
N ASN A 331 -3.56 -21.36 -18.06
CA ASN A 331 -4.47 -22.44 -18.48
C ASN A 331 -4.35 -22.72 -19.99
N HIS A 332 -4.12 -21.71 -20.81
CA HIS A 332 -3.87 -21.88 -22.25
C HIS A 332 -2.55 -22.64 -22.51
N LEU A 333 -1.47 -22.28 -21.80
CA LEU A 333 -0.18 -22.95 -21.90
C LEU A 333 -0.24 -24.41 -21.45
N LEU A 334 -0.90 -24.69 -20.31
CA LEU A 334 -1.09 -26.07 -19.84
C LEU A 334 -1.89 -26.91 -20.84
N ALA A 335 -2.93 -26.33 -21.46
CA ALA A 335 -3.69 -27.02 -22.48
C ALA A 335 -2.87 -27.29 -23.75
N PHE A 336 -1.96 -26.37 -24.10
CA PHE A 336 -1.04 -26.54 -25.22
C PHE A 336 0.01 -27.64 -24.93
N GLU A 337 0.59 -27.65 -23.73
CA GLU A 337 1.52 -28.69 -23.28
C GLU A 337 0.88 -30.09 -23.33
N ILE A 338 -0.35 -30.23 -22.83
CA ILE A 338 -1.08 -31.51 -22.90
C ILE A 338 -1.28 -31.97 -24.36
N ARG A 339 -1.53 -31.05 -25.30
CA ARG A 339 -1.65 -31.41 -26.73
C ARG A 339 -0.33 -31.93 -27.29
N ILE A 340 0.80 -31.28 -26.99
CA ILE A 340 2.13 -31.75 -27.40
C ILE A 340 2.40 -33.13 -26.80
N ASN A 341 2.11 -33.33 -25.51
CA ASN A 341 2.33 -34.62 -24.85
C ASN A 341 1.51 -35.76 -25.49
N ILE A 342 0.26 -35.50 -25.91
CA ILE A 342 -0.54 -36.48 -26.67
C ILE A 342 0.11 -36.82 -28.01
N ILE A 343 0.64 -35.81 -28.73
CA ILE A 343 1.33 -36.01 -30.01
C ILE A 343 2.62 -36.83 -29.81
N THR A 344 3.46 -36.46 -28.84
CA THR A 344 4.71 -37.17 -28.51
C THR A 344 4.44 -38.60 -28.07
N MET A 345 3.37 -38.86 -27.31
CA MET A 345 2.94 -40.22 -26.94
C MET A 345 2.52 -41.03 -28.18
N GLY A 346 1.81 -40.41 -29.13
CA GLY A 346 1.48 -41.03 -30.42
C GLY A 346 2.72 -41.43 -31.22
N PHE A 347 3.69 -40.51 -31.33
CA PHE A 347 4.98 -40.81 -31.96
C PHE A 347 5.78 -41.88 -31.20
N GLY A 348 5.74 -41.88 -29.86
CA GLY A 348 6.42 -42.88 -29.04
C GLY A 348 5.92 -44.30 -29.29
N ILE A 349 4.60 -44.48 -29.45
CA ILE A 349 4.00 -45.78 -29.81
C ILE A 349 4.44 -46.20 -31.23
N GLY A 350 4.40 -45.28 -32.19
CA GLY A 350 4.86 -45.55 -33.56
C GLY A 350 6.35 -45.92 -33.60
N ALA A 351 7.20 -45.14 -32.93
CA ALA A 351 8.65 -45.38 -32.85
C ALA A 351 8.98 -46.69 -32.14
N PHE A 352 8.22 -47.08 -31.11
CA PHE A 352 8.40 -48.37 -30.43
C PHE A 352 8.14 -49.55 -31.38
N ILE A 353 7.06 -49.50 -32.17
CA ILE A 353 6.77 -50.53 -33.18
C ILE A 353 7.88 -50.57 -34.24
N THR A 354 8.29 -49.40 -34.76
CA THR A 354 9.39 -49.30 -35.73
C THR A 354 10.71 -49.82 -35.16
N ALA A 355 10.99 -49.57 -33.87
CA ALA A 355 12.22 -50.03 -33.22
C ALA A 355 12.27 -51.56 -33.11
N ILE A 356 11.17 -52.22 -32.75
CA ILE A 356 11.11 -53.70 -32.66
C ILE A 356 11.43 -54.33 -34.02
N TYR A 357 10.83 -53.84 -35.10
CA TYR A 357 11.06 -54.36 -36.46
C TYR A 357 12.37 -53.85 -37.10
N GLY A 358 12.98 -52.80 -36.54
CA GLY A 358 14.29 -52.30 -36.94
C GLY A 358 15.47 -53.02 -36.25
N MET A 359 15.21 -53.89 -35.28
CA MET A 359 16.23 -54.73 -34.64
C MET A 359 16.60 -55.91 -35.54
N ASN A 360 17.86 -56.31 -35.52
CA ASN A 360 18.39 -57.46 -36.25
C ASN A 360 18.01 -58.80 -35.59
N LEU A 361 16.70 -59.07 -35.50
CA LEU A 361 16.11 -60.30 -35.00
C LEU A 361 15.32 -60.96 -36.13
N TYR A 362 15.49 -62.26 -36.34
CA TYR A 362 14.77 -63.00 -37.38
C TYR A 362 13.25 -62.95 -37.14
N SER A 363 12.55 -62.16 -37.96
CA SER A 363 11.09 -61.98 -37.87
C SER A 363 10.31 -62.97 -38.74
N GLY A 364 10.96 -63.58 -39.74
CA GLY A 364 10.35 -64.54 -40.66
C GLY A 364 9.42 -63.93 -41.73
N MET A 365 9.26 -62.60 -41.75
CA MET A 365 8.43 -61.86 -42.72
C MET A 365 9.24 -61.00 -43.71
N GLU A 366 10.56 -61.14 -43.74
CA GLU A 366 11.48 -60.26 -44.49
C GLU A 366 11.49 -60.55 -46.00
N GLU A 367 11.21 -61.79 -46.43
CA GLU A 367 11.25 -62.20 -47.84
C GLU A 367 10.03 -61.71 -48.65
N HIS A 368 8.98 -61.20 -47.98
CA HIS A 368 7.78 -60.72 -48.66
C HIS A 368 7.92 -59.26 -49.14
N PRO A 369 7.72 -58.98 -50.45
CA PRO A 369 7.97 -57.65 -51.04
C PRO A 369 7.07 -56.53 -50.50
N ARG A 370 5.98 -56.86 -49.79
CA ARG A 370 5.03 -55.90 -49.20
C ARG A 370 5.05 -55.84 -47.67
N ALA A 371 5.85 -56.65 -46.98
CA ALA A 371 5.82 -56.74 -45.52
C ALA A 371 6.16 -55.41 -44.82
N LEU A 372 7.17 -54.70 -45.33
CA LEU A 372 7.56 -53.38 -44.81
C LEU A 372 6.45 -52.34 -44.95
N LEU A 373 5.70 -52.37 -46.06
CA LEU A 373 4.55 -51.49 -46.29
C LEU A 373 3.44 -51.74 -45.25
N TYR A 374 3.17 -53.01 -44.93
CA TYR A 374 2.17 -53.37 -43.92
C TYR A 374 2.56 -52.90 -42.51
N VAL A 375 3.81 -53.10 -42.09
CA VAL A 375 4.30 -52.64 -40.77
C VAL A 375 4.29 -51.11 -40.67
N ALA A 376 4.68 -50.41 -41.74
CA ALA A 376 4.61 -48.95 -41.80
C ALA A 376 3.16 -48.44 -41.73
N ALA A 377 2.22 -49.10 -42.41
CA ALA A 377 0.81 -48.74 -42.38
C ALA A 377 0.18 -48.99 -40.99
N ILE A 378 0.47 -50.13 -40.37
CA ILE A 378 -0.07 -50.50 -39.06
C ILE A 378 0.49 -49.59 -37.96
N SER A 379 1.80 -49.35 -37.93
CA SER A 379 2.43 -48.43 -36.96
C SER A 379 1.90 -47.00 -37.09
N SER A 380 1.73 -46.50 -38.32
CA SER A 380 1.13 -45.20 -38.59
C SER A 380 -0.33 -45.15 -38.13
N CYS A 381 -1.11 -46.22 -38.36
CA CYS A 381 -2.50 -46.30 -37.93
C CYS A 381 -2.65 -46.26 -36.40
N PHE A 382 -1.82 -47.02 -35.66
CA PHE A 382 -1.81 -46.99 -34.19
C PHE A 382 -1.39 -45.62 -33.65
N ALA A 383 -0.37 -44.98 -34.24
CA ALA A 383 0.06 -43.65 -33.85
C ALA A 383 -1.07 -42.62 -34.04
N ILE A 384 -1.73 -42.61 -35.21
CA ILE A 384 -2.82 -41.69 -35.53
C ILE A 384 -4.02 -41.94 -34.61
N THR A 385 -4.40 -43.20 -34.38
CA THR A 385 -5.54 -43.54 -33.53
C THR A 385 -5.30 -43.11 -32.09
N SER A 386 -4.08 -43.29 -31.56
CA SER A 386 -3.71 -42.81 -30.23
C SER A 386 -3.88 -41.28 -30.12
N ILE A 387 -3.42 -40.51 -31.11
CA ILE A 387 -3.55 -39.05 -31.13
C ILE A 387 -5.02 -38.62 -31.22
N VAL A 388 -5.81 -39.26 -32.09
CA VAL A 388 -7.25 -38.95 -32.26
C VAL A 388 -8.02 -39.26 -30.98
N VAL A 389 -7.79 -40.41 -30.35
CA VAL A 389 -8.45 -40.79 -29.09
C VAL A 389 -8.03 -39.84 -27.96
N GLY A 390 -6.74 -39.52 -27.86
CA GLY A 390 -6.20 -38.61 -26.85
C GLY A 390 -6.79 -37.21 -26.96
N THR A 391 -6.82 -36.66 -28.17
CA THR A 391 -7.41 -35.33 -28.44
C THR A 391 -8.93 -35.33 -28.21
N TYR A 392 -9.66 -36.34 -28.67
CA TYR A 392 -11.10 -36.47 -28.44
C TYR A 392 -11.44 -36.50 -26.94
N ARG A 393 -10.71 -37.32 -26.15
CA ARG A 393 -10.89 -37.37 -24.70
C ARG A 393 -10.60 -36.02 -24.06
N LEU A 394 -9.54 -35.33 -24.46
CA LEU A 394 -9.21 -33.99 -23.95
C LEU A 394 -10.34 -32.99 -24.20
N PHE A 395 -10.91 -32.97 -25.42
CA PHE A 395 -12.04 -32.10 -25.74
C PHE A 395 -13.27 -32.41 -24.88
N LYS A 396 -13.59 -33.69 -24.68
CA LYS A 396 -14.71 -34.12 -23.82
C LYS A 396 -14.52 -33.68 -22.37
N TYR A 397 -13.34 -33.90 -21.79
CA TYR A 397 -13.06 -33.50 -20.41
C TYR A 397 -13.06 -31.97 -20.22
N ARG A 398 -12.60 -31.20 -21.20
CA ARG A 398 -12.64 -29.73 -21.14
C ARG A 398 -14.06 -29.17 -21.24
N ARG A 399 -14.93 -29.77 -22.07
CA ARG A 399 -16.35 -29.38 -22.19
C ARG A 399 -17.12 -29.56 -20.88
N VAL A 400 -16.87 -30.65 -20.16
CA VAL A 400 -17.55 -30.92 -18.87
C VAL A 400 -17.10 -29.93 -17.78
N LYS A 401 -15.82 -29.52 -17.76
CA LYS A 401 -15.31 -28.52 -16.79
C LYS A 401 -15.71 -27.07 -17.09
N LEU A 402 -16.14 -26.76 -18.32
CA LEU A 402 -16.67 -25.44 -18.68
C LEU A 402 -18.17 -25.27 -18.39
N HIS A 403 -18.84 -26.32 -17.90
CA HIS A 403 -20.17 -26.20 -17.31
C HIS A 403 -20.02 -25.74 -15.85
N ARG A 404 -19.69 -24.46 -15.64
CA ARG A 404 -19.97 -23.80 -14.37
C ARG A 404 -21.49 -23.63 -14.27
N PRO A 405 -22.14 -24.02 -13.16
CA PRO A 405 -23.55 -23.72 -12.96
C PRO A 405 -23.72 -22.20 -12.99
N ASN A 406 -24.81 -21.80 -13.62
CA ASN A 406 -25.12 -20.42 -13.95
C ASN A 406 -25.25 -19.56 -12.69
N GLN A 407 -24.82 -18.32 -12.85
CA GLN A 407 -25.14 -17.10 -12.11
C GLN A 407 -26.53 -17.16 -11.44
N ASN A 408 -26.61 -17.01 -10.11
CA ASN A 408 -27.82 -16.58 -9.38
C ASN A 408 -27.54 -16.18 -7.90
N THR A 409 -26.43 -15.49 -7.64
CA THR A 409 -26.19 -14.83 -6.33
C THR A 409 -25.55 -13.46 -6.51
N LEU A 410 -26.23 -12.59 -7.27
CA LEU A 410 -26.03 -11.13 -7.25
C LEU A 410 -27.41 -10.47 -7.37
N SER A 411 -28.20 -10.63 -6.31
CA SER A 411 -29.32 -9.76 -5.98
C SER A 411 -29.56 -9.87 -4.48
N LEU A 412 -28.90 -9.00 -3.72
CA LEU A 412 -29.41 -8.34 -2.52
C LEU A 412 -28.44 -7.21 -2.16
#